data_AF-A0A396ZUA3-F1
#
_entry.id   AF-A0A396ZUA3-F1
#
_cell.length_a   1.000
_cell.length_b   1.000
_cell.length_c   1.000
_cell.angle_alpha   90.00
_cell.angle_beta   90.00
_cell.angle_gamma   90.00
#
_symmetry.space_group_name_H-M   'P 1'
#
loop_
_entity.id
_entity.type
_entity.pdbx_description
1 polymer ?
#
loop_
_entity_poly.entity_id
_entity_poly.type
_entity_poly.pdbx_seq_one_letter_code
_entity_poly.pdbx_strand_id
1 'polypeptide(L)'
;EEHNLDFAIVNLTIPTPDANVVALSILVDGHVHSIPLQMHQDPSLAIAVFCRAHPSLSMNDCDSLHGHAIAKSQFEFPKDVPSSHYFRTLRPRQLCPLNQRLYLEIDRLLEHACYFMDTQPEPAYCGRLDRDEPMFVKANVIGQPGPHFVLLTNGTHSLHAVFFAMVEPSVQLKASYGKTPDDDIGHVVMRLEGVDVGDERTRVCLVSTATAPSPPSFDCFKSSALSNDMIVPRLSHTTTSVMALVLNEYNKCTCMSNVIQWPSPRGGFSKQTILAPDGSVFALPRRHPNKGLLSSSSSLLHSLYDQEWGVYSQNGEDGVLQLLFQVVPATTKVFVEFGVEDGLECNTRYLREVHDWTGLLLDGSHANDTINLHQAWITLDNVVDLFQAHAIPQRFDLLSVDIDFNDYYILDAILHQYTPTVVVVETNSHFRYPDDRVVTYDPHGWDGETNYFGASVAAFVRLLTPRGYTLVYCESHGVNCFFVMSELWPATWTEEPATIDRPPNFFGKGWSYPPSPHATWVFHD
;
A
#
# COMPACT_ATOMS: atom_id res chain seq x y z
N GLU A 1 4.86 -36.17 15.86
CA GLU A 1 6.19 -36.70 16.15
C GLU A 1 7.17 -35.56 15.94
N GLU A 2 7.36 -34.77 16.98
CA GLU A 2 8.24 -33.59 16.99
C GLU A 2 9.69 -34.08 16.94
N HIS A 3 10.43 -33.69 15.92
CA HIS A 3 11.88 -33.72 15.96
C HIS A 3 12.33 -32.71 17.03
N ASN A 4 12.47 -33.15 18.29
CA ASN A 4 13.15 -32.38 19.32
C ASN A 4 14.64 -32.39 19.01
N LEU A 5 15.07 -31.47 18.14
CA LEU A 5 16.46 -31.09 18.04
C LEU A 5 16.79 -30.29 19.31
N ASP A 6 17.69 -30.82 20.15
CA ASP A 6 18.17 -30.11 21.34
C ASP A 6 19.21 -29.06 20.90
N PHE A 7 18.80 -27.80 20.82
CA PHE A 7 19.68 -26.68 20.49
C PHE A 7 20.17 -25.98 21.75
N ALA A 8 21.47 -25.72 21.83
CA ALA A 8 22.02 -24.82 22.85
C ALA A 8 23.07 -23.88 22.25
N ILE A 9 22.92 -22.58 22.52
CA ILE A 9 24.04 -21.64 22.35
C ILE A 9 24.99 -21.83 23.51
N VAL A 10 26.11 -22.48 23.24
CA VAL A 10 27.09 -22.90 24.25
C VAL A 10 27.93 -21.71 24.70
N ASN A 11 28.38 -20.86 23.76
CA ASN A 11 29.19 -19.70 24.08
C ASN A 11 29.21 -18.68 22.93
N LEU A 12 29.18 -17.39 23.26
CA LEU A 12 29.57 -16.29 22.37
C LEU A 12 30.90 -15.76 22.91
N THR A 13 32.01 -16.15 22.28
CA THR A 13 33.33 -15.74 22.77
C THR A 13 33.74 -14.47 22.06
N ILE A 14 33.68 -13.34 22.77
CA ILE A 14 34.30 -12.07 22.34
C ILE A 14 35.78 -12.17 22.70
N PRO A 15 36.72 -12.32 21.75
CA PRO A 15 38.12 -12.35 22.11
C PRO A 15 38.57 -10.97 22.58
N THR A 16 39.72 -10.98 23.25
CA THR A 16 40.40 -9.82 23.82
C THR A 16 40.51 -8.65 22.83
N PRO A 17 40.63 -7.39 23.31
CA PRO A 17 40.54 -6.16 22.50
C PRO A 17 41.43 -6.07 21.24
N ASP A 18 42.47 -6.90 21.11
CA ASP A 18 43.35 -6.96 19.94
C ASP A 18 42.87 -7.91 18.82
N ALA A 19 41.74 -8.61 18.99
CA ALA A 19 41.21 -9.56 18.03
C ALA A 19 39.89 -9.06 17.41
N ASN A 20 39.92 -8.72 16.11
CA ASN A 20 38.77 -8.21 15.37
C ASN A 20 37.67 -9.25 15.05
N VAL A 21 37.79 -10.49 15.53
CA VAL A 21 36.92 -11.62 15.14
C VAL A 21 36.39 -12.36 16.36
N VAL A 22 35.10 -12.22 16.65
CA VAL A 22 34.29 -12.99 17.63
C VAL A 22 33.92 -14.35 17.05
N ALA A 23 33.63 -15.35 17.90
CA ALA A 23 33.07 -16.63 17.45
C ALA A 23 31.74 -16.93 18.15
N LEU A 24 30.72 -17.26 17.35
CA LEU A 24 29.45 -17.81 17.82
C LEU A 24 29.53 -19.34 17.79
N SER A 25 29.36 -19.98 18.95
CA SER A 25 29.37 -21.45 19.06
C SER A 25 27.95 -21.98 19.27
N ILE A 26 27.49 -22.80 18.32
CA ILE A 26 26.17 -23.43 18.32
C ILE A 26 26.35 -24.93 18.52
N LEU A 27 25.65 -25.51 19.49
CA LEU A 27 25.58 -26.97 19.68
C LEU A 27 24.29 -27.49 19.05
N VAL A 28 24.46 -28.40 18.09
CA VAL A 28 23.37 -29.14 17.44
C VAL A 28 23.74 -30.61 17.46
N ASP A 29 22.85 -31.47 17.96
CA ASP A 29 23.05 -32.93 18.02
C ASP A 29 24.39 -33.37 18.63
N GLY A 30 24.87 -32.66 19.64
CA GLY A 30 26.14 -32.97 20.31
C GLY A 30 27.40 -32.45 19.60
N HIS A 31 27.26 -31.79 18.44
CA HIS A 31 28.37 -31.20 17.69
C HIS A 31 28.43 -29.67 17.85
N VAL A 32 29.63 -29.15 18.15
CA VAL A 32 29.85 -27.70 18.28
C VAL A 32 30.29 -27.13 16.94
N HIS A 33 29.48 -26.21 16.41
CA HIS A 33 29.77 -25.43 15.21
C HIS A 33 30.23 -24.03 15.61
N SER A 34 31.42 -23.63 15.17
CA SER A 34 31.99 -22.32 15.46
C SER A 34 31.95 -21.44 14.22
N ILE A 35 31.28 -20.29 14.32
CA ILE A 35 31.08 -19.37 13.20
C ILE A 35 31.79 -18.05 13.52
N PRO A 36 32.76 -17.63 12.68
CA PRO A 36 33.43 -16.36 12.88
C PRO A 36 32.48 -15.19 12.59
N LEU A 37 32.53 -14.18 13.46
CA LEU A 37 31.82 -12.91 13.38
C LEU A 37 32.84 -11.79 13.59
N GLN A 38 32.70 -10.66 12.93
CA GLN A 38 33.48 -9.48 13.33
C GLN A 38 32.92 -8.87 14.62
N MET A 39 33.74 -8.13 15.38
CA MET A 39 33.37 -7.56 16.69
C MET A 39 32.12 -6.66 16.69
N HIS A 40 31.67 -6.21 15.52
CA HIS A 40 30.48 -5.36 15.33
C HIS A 40 29.45 -5.97 14.37
N GLN A 41 29.60 -7.25 14.02
CA GLN A 41 28.74 -7.93 13.08
C GLN A 41 27.54 -8.54 13.81
N ASP A 42 26.33 -8.27 13.30
CA ASP A 42 25.07 -8.79 13.83
C ASP A 42 25.08 -10.35 13.81
N PRO A 43 24.77 -11.03 14.93
CA PRO A 43 24.63 -12.48 14.98
C PRO A 43 23.70 -13.07 13.94
N SER A 44 22.71 -12.29 13.47
CA SER A 44 21.79 -12.65 12.41
C SER A 44 22.52 -13.23 11.19
N LEU A 45 23.65 -12.66 10.80
CA LEU A 45 24.42 -13.14 9.66
C LEU A 45 25.02 -14.54 9.91
N ALA A 46 25.59 -14.78 11.09
CA ALA A 46 26.11 -16.10 11.44
C ALA A 46 24.99 -17.15 11.51
N ILE A 47 23.84 -16.81 12.09
CA ILE A 47 22.69 -17.73 12.18
C ILE A 47 22.12 -18.03 10.80
N ALA A 48 21.95 -17.04 9.93
CA ALA A 48 21.47 -17.26 8.57
C ALA A 48 22.41 -18.18 7.77
N VAL A 49 23.73 -17.94 7.83
CA VAL A 49 24.73 -18.80 7.17
C VAL A 49 24.71 -20.21 7.75
N PHE A 50 24.58 -20.35 9.07
CA PHE A 50 24.44 -21.65 9.73
C PHE A 50 23.21 -22.41 9.22
N CYS A 51 22.05 -21.77 9.23
CA CYS A 51 20.79 -22.35 8.79
C CYS A 51 20.83 -22.81 7.34
N ARG A 52 21.41 -22.01 6.44
CA ARG A 52 21.59 -22.40 5.04
C ARG A 52 22.51 -23.62 4.86
N ALA A 53 23.50 -23.78 5.74
CA ALA A 53 24.39 -24.95 5.72
C ALA A 53 23.75 -26.22 6.33
N HIS A 54 22.61 -26.08 7.02
CA HIS A 54 21.91 -27.17 7.71
C HIS A 54 20.44 -27.21 7.27
N PRO A 55 20.14 -27.67 6.04
CA PRO A 55 18.79 -27.64 5.48
C PRO A 55 17.79 -28.56 6.21
N SER A 56 18.25 -29.39 7.14
CA SER A 56 17.39 -30.17 8.05
C SER A 56 16.71 -29.31 9.12
N LEU A 57 17.18 -28.07 9.35
CA LEU A 57 16.59 -27.14 10.30
C LEU A 57 15.34 -26.49 9.70
N SER A 58 14.26 -26.44 10.48
CA SER A 58 13.09 -25.64 10.13
C SER A 58 13.36 -24.16 10.36
N MET A 59 12.54 -23.29 9.76
CA MET A 59 12.65 -21.85 10.02
C MET A 59 12.34 -21.48 11.48
N ASN A 60 11.50 -22.25 12.17
CA ASN A 60 11.27 -22.08 13.61
C ASN A 60 12.51 -22.41 14.44
N ASP A 61 13.30 -23.41 14.02
CA ASP A 61 14.58 -23.73 14.67
C ASP A 61 15.57 -22.58 14.46
N CYS A 62 15.64 -22.06 13.24
CA CYS A 62 16.48 -20.92 12.89
C CYS A 62 16.12 -19.64 13.65
N ASP A 63 14.83 -19.35 13.80
CA ASP A 63 14.35 -18.22 14.59
C ASP A 63 14.61 -18.41 16.08
N SER A 64 14.44 -19.63 16.59
CA SER A 64 14.80 -19.97 17.97
C SER A 64 16.28 -19.77 18.24
N LEU A 65 17.16 -20.18 17.32
CA LEU A 65 18.60 -19.94 17.38
C LEU A 65 18.90 -18.43 17.34
N HIS A 66 18.27 -17.68 16.44
CA HIS A 66 18.38 -16.23 16.34
C HIS A 66 17.99 -15.55 17.65
N GLY A 67 16.82 -15.88 18.20
CA GLY A 67 16.30 -15.33 19.45
C GLY A 67 17.22 -15.57 20.64
N HIS A 68 17.76 -16.79 20.79
CA HIS A 68 18.74 -17.10 21.82
C HIS A 68 20.05 -16.33 21.62
N ALA A 69 20.51 -16.18 20.38
CA ALA A 69 21.78 -15.50 20.08
C ALA A 69 21.68 -14.02 20.44
N ILE A 70 20.59 -13.37 20.03
CA ILE A 70 20.29 -11.97 20.35
C ILE A 70 20.17 -11.79 21.88
N ALA A 71 19.44 -12.66 22.58
CA ALA A 71 19.25 -12.54 24.03
C ALA A 71 20.54 -12.70 24.85
N LYS A 72 21.46 -13.55 24.40
CA LYS A 72 22.78 -13.75 25.04
C LYS A 72 23.80 -12.71 24.63
N SER A 73 23.53 -11.95 23.58
CA SER A 73 24.48 -11.01 23.04
C SER A 73 24.46 -9.68 23.80
N GLN A 74 25.63 -9.24 24.25
CA GLN A 74 25.85 -7.88 24.77
C GLN A 74 26.43 -7.00 23.67
N PHE A 75 25.71 -6.82 22.55
CA PHE A 75 26.15 -5.90 21.51
C PHE A 75 25.67 -4.48 21.80
N GLU A 76 26.61 -3.57 22.00
CA GLU A 76 26.37 -2.14 21.85
C GLU A 76 26.74 -1.74 20.42
N PHE A 77 25.78 -1.28 19.63
CA PHE A 77 26.06 -0.64 18.34
C PHE A 77 26.67 0.74 18.61
N PRO A 78 27.93 1.01 18.22
CA PRO A 78 28.50 2.34 18.38
C PRO A 78 27.68 3.32 17.55
N LYS A 79 27.24 4.45 18.15
CA LYS A 79 26.44 5.47 17.45
C LYS A 79 27.16 6.08 16.23
N ASP A 80 28.48 5.96 16.18
CA ASP A 80 29.36 6.62 15.21
C ASP A 80 29.97 5.68 14.17
N VAL A 81 29.67 4.37 14.20
CA VAL A 81 30.08 3.43 13.15
C VAL A 81 28.97 3.40 12.09
N PRO A 82 29.26 3.67 10.80
CA PRO A 82 28.24 3.56 9.77
C PRO A 82 27.64 2.17 9.81
N SER A 83 26.30 2.12 9.88
CA SER A 83 25.55 0.88 10.07
C SER A 83 26.05 -0.22 9.13
N SER A 84 26.37 -1.38 9.69
CA SER A 84 26.58 -2.61 8.93
C SER A 84 25.28 -3.15 8.34
N HIS A 85 24.14 -2.54 8.69
CA HIS A 85 22.83 -2.92 8.20
C HIS A 85 22.62 -2.34 6.79
N TYR A 86 22.62 -3.22 5.79
CA TYR A 86 22.46 -2.83 4.38
C TYR A 86 21.02 -2.46 4.02
N PHE A 87 20.02 -2.99 4.73
CA PHE A 87 18.62 -2.80 4.36
C PHE A 87 18.04 -1.51 4.94
N ARG A 88 17.51 -0.63 4.10
CA ARG A 88 16.83 0.60 4.53
C ARG A 88 15.44 0.33 5.10
N THR A 89 14.70 -0.60 4.48
CA THR A 89 13.27 -0.83 4.75
C THR A 89 13.00 -1.95 5.73
N LEU A 90 13.82 -3.00 5.69
CA LEU A 90 13.62 -4.21 6.49
C LEU A 90 14.41 -4.13 7.80
N ARG A 91 13.72 -4.34 8.92
CA ARG A 91 14.31 -4.32 10.27
C ARG A 91 14.30 -5.72 10.91
N PRO A 92 15.26 -6.00 11.81
CA PRO A 92 15.20 -7.22 12.62
C PRO A 92 13.86 -7.32 13.36
N ARG A 93 13.23 -8.50 13.32
CA ARG A 93 11.94 -8.81 13.95
C ARG A 93 10.75 -8.01 13.44
N GLN A 94 10.86 -7.40 12.25
CA GLN A 94 9.73 -6.73 11.63
C GLN A 94 8.61 -7.74 11.30
N LEU A 95 7.37 -7.35 11.58
CA LEU A 95 6.20 -8.08 11.10
C LEU A 95 5.87 -7.61 9.68
N CYS A 96 5.84 -8.55 8.74
CA CYS A 96 5.62 -8.31 7.32
C CYS A 96 4.28 -8.97 6.90
N PRO A 97 3.25 -8.19 6.57
CA PRO A 97 1.98 -8.74 6.12
C PRO A 97 2.10 -9.54 4.82
N LEU A 98 1.50 -10.73 4.78
CA LEU A 98 1.49 -11.62 3.61
C LEU A 98 0.78 -11.05 2.37
N ASN A 99 -0.09 -10.07 2.58
CA ASN A 99 -0.84 -9.39 1.52
C ASN A 99 -0.20 -8.09 1.03
N GLN A 100 1.06 -7.81 1.39
CA GLN A 100 1.75 -6.56 1.03
C GLN A 100 3.04 -6.81 0.26
N ARG A 101 3.59 -5.80 -0.42
CA ARG A 101 4.94 -5.97 -1.02
C ARG A 101 6.01 -5.94 0.08
N LEU A 102 6.94 -6.88 0.05
CA LEU A 102 8.14 -6.85 0.86
C LEU A 102 9.23 -6.09 0.10
N TYR A 103 9.48 -4.84 0.50
CA TYR A 103 10.53 -4.02 -0.09
C TYR A 103 11.89 -4.36 0.53
N LEU A 104 12.83 -4.74 -0.32
CA LEU A 104 14.24 -5.04 -0.03
C LEU A 104 15.11 -3.92 -0.59
N GLU A 105 15.08 -2.77 0.06
CA GLU A 105 15.87 -1.60 -0.35
C GLU A 105 17.22 -1.60 0.34
N ILE A 106 18.29 -1.35 -0.42
CA ILE A 106 19.63 -1.20 0.14
C ILE A 106 20.04 0.27 0.28
N ASP A 107 20.92 0.55 1.21
CA ASP A 107 21.37 1.90 1.54
C ASP A 107 22.54 2.39 0.65
N ARG A 108 23.11 1.53 -0.18
CA ARG A 108 24.28 1.80 -1.03
C ARG A 108 24.30 0.93 -2.28
N LEU A 109 24.91 1.42 -3.36
CA LEU A 109 25.09 0.67 -4.60
C LEU A 109 25.89 -0.62 -4.37
N LEU A 110 25.37 -1.74 -4.90
CA LEU A 110 26.08 -3.00 -5.00
C LEU A 110 26.09 -3.47 -6.46
N GLU A 111 27.27 -3.49 -7.09
CA GLU A 111 27.41 -3.89 -8.50
C GLU A 111 27.00 -5.35 -8.75
N HIS A 112 27.23 -6.22 -7.78
CA HIS A 112 26.83 -7.62 -7.81
C HIS A 112 26.35 -8.02 -6.42
N ALA A 113 25.03 -8.16 -6.28
CA ALA A 113 24.40 -8.60 -5.05
C ALA A 113 23.41 -9.72 -5.33
N CYS A 114 23.35 -10.70 -4.44
CA CYS A 114 22.35 -11.75 -4.48
C CYS A 114 21.56 -11.81 -3.18
N TYR A 115 20.24 -11.90 -3.32
CA TYR A 115 19.32 -12.15 -2.22
C TYR A 115 18.98 -13.62 -2.16
N PHE A 116 19.13 -14.21 -0.99
CA PHE A 116 18.58 -15.52 -0.71
C PHE A 116 17.50 -15.40 0.34
N MET A 117 16.34 -15.98 0.02
CA MET A 117 15.25 -16.12 0.97
C MET A 117 15.46 -17.43 1.74
N ASP A 118 15.50 -17.34 3.06
CA ASP A 118 15.61 -18.48 3.96
C ASP A 118 16.78 -19.43 3.59
N THR A 119 16.51 -20.73 3.66
CA THR A 119 17.45 -21.80 3.33
C THR A 119 17.46 -22.17 1.84
N GLN A 120 16.80 -21.40 0.98
CA GLN A 120 16.71 -21.72 -0.45
C GLN A 120 18.09 -21.75 -1.11
N PRO A 121 18.44 -22.82 -1.86
CA PRO A 121 19.76 -22.96 -2.44
C PRO A 121 20.04 -21.91 -3.51
N GLU A 122 19.03 -21.61 -4.33
CA GLU A 122 19.10 -20.59 -5.36
C GLU A 122 18.72 -19.21 -4.82
N PRO A 123 19.35 -18.15 -5.32
CA PRO A 123 19.00 -16.79 -4.96
C PRO A 123 17.65 -16.42 -5.58
N ALA A 124 16.84 -15.68 -4.81
CA ALA A 124 15.61 -15.07 -5.33
C ALA A 124 15.93 -13.98 -6.37
N TYR A 125 17.13 -13.41 -6.31
CA TYR A 125 17.64 -12.44 -7.28
C TYR A 125 19.16 -12.35 -7.21
N CYS A 126 19.79 -12.13 -8.36
CA CYS A 126 21.20 -11.72 -8.47
C CYS A 126 21.34 -10.62 -9.52
N GLY A 127 22.00 -9.52 -9.18
CA GLY A 127 22.23 -8.43 -10.12
C GLY A 127 22.81 -7.19 -9.47
N ARG A 128 22.80 -6.09 -10.23
CA ARG A 128 23.15 -4.76 -9.74
C ARG A 128 21.99 -4.22 -8.93
N LEU A 129 22.27 -3.71 -7.74
CA LEU A 129 21.29 -3.06 -6.89
C LEU A 129 21.71 -1.61 -6.68
N ASP A 130 20.93 -0.69 -7.22
CA ASP A 130 21.14 0.73 -6.94
C ASP A 130 20.42 1.12 -5.65
N ARG A 131 20.92 2.17 -4.98
CA ARG A 131 20.28 2.70 -3.76
C ARG A 131 18.89 3.25 -4.06
N ASP A 132 18.73 3.76 -5.28
CA ASP A 132 17.54 4.49 -5.71
C ASP A 132 16.57 3.60 -6.51
N GLU A 133 16.89 2.31 -6.70
CA GLU A 133 16.02 1.30 -7.32
C GLU A 133 15.61 0.25 -6.27
N PRO A 134 14.34 0.23 -5.84
CA PRO A 134 13.90 -0.68 -4.82
C PRO A 134 13.70 -2.05 -5.45
N MET A 135 14.22 -3.08 -4.81
CA MET A 135 13.72 -4.41 -5.06
C MET A 135 12.49 -4.66 -4.20
N PHE A 136 11.49 -5.31 -4.77
CA PHE A 136 10.36 -5.80 -4.00
C PHE A 136 10.08 -7.25 -4.37
N VAL A 137 9.66 -8.00 -3.37
CA VAL A 137 9.06 -9.32 -3.54
C VAL A 137 7.59 -9.16 -3.19
N LYS A 138 6.67 -9.52 -4.10
CA LYS A 138 5.25 -9.57 -3.74
C LYS A 138 5.12 -10.59 -2.59
N ALA A 139 4.58 -10.23 -1.42
CA ALA A 139 4.63 -11.14 -0.25
C ALA A 139 3.89 -12.46 -0.47
N ASN A 140 2.93 -12.51 -1.39
CA ASN A 140 2.29 -13.75 -1.81
C ASN A 140 3.24 -14.76 -2.47
N VAL A 141 4.45 -14.33 -2.87
CA VAL A 141 5.55 -15.21 -3.28
C VAL A 141 6.21 -15.90 -2.08
N ILE A 142 6.20 -15.26 -0.90
CA ILE A 142 6.62 -15.87 0.37
C ILE A 142 5.39 -16.55 0.97
N GLY A 143 5.12 -17.78 0.52
CA GLY A 143 3.81 -18.40 0.65
C GLY A 143 3.40 -18.91 2.04
N GLN A 144 4.09 -18.58 3.14
CA GLN A 144 3.77 -19.13 4.47
C GLN A 144 3.95 -18.09 5.60
N PRO A 145 3.03 -18.02 6.58
CA PRO A 145 3.25 -17.30 7.82
C PRO A 145 4.37 -17.94 8.65
N GLY A 146 5.08 -17.14 9.44
CA GLY A 146 6.13 -17.61 10.34
C GLY A 146 7.43 -16.82 10.20
N PRO A 147 8.51 -17.29 10.82
CA PRO A 147 9.79 -16.63 10.73
C PRO A 147 10.47 -16.86 9.38
N HIS A 148 11.12 -15.82 8.89
CA HIS A 148 11.90 -15.81 7.66
C HIS A 148 13.19 -15.02 7.87
N PHE A 149 14.17 -15.24 6.99
CA PHE A 149 15.28 -14.30 6.85
C PHE A 149 15.64 -14.07 5.40
N VAL A 150 16.19 -12.88 5.13
CA VAL A 150 16.88 -12.60 3.87
C VAL A 150 18.38 -12.53 4.12
N LEU A 151 19.15 -13.27 3.32
CA LEU A 151 20.61 -13.18 3.29
C LEU A 151 21.05 -12.41 2.05
N LEU A 152 21.83 -11.35 2.28
CA LEU A 152 22.48 -10.56 1.24
C LEU A 152 23.93 -11.01 1.09
N THR A 153 24.35 -11.23 -0.16
CA THR A 153 25.72 -11.64 -0.50
C THR A 153 26.27 -10.80 -1.66
N ASN A 154 27.59 -10.73 -1.78
CA ASN A 154 28.31 -10.27 -2.97
C ASN A 154 29.23 -11.39 -3.43
N GLY A 155 28.84 -12.06 -4.53
CA GLY A 155 29.46 -13.31 -4.96
C GLY A 155 29.36 -14.37 -3.86
N THR A 156 30.50 -14.91 -3.43
CA THR A 156 30.56 -15.92 -2.36
C THR A 156 30.65 -15.32 -0.95
N HIS A 157 30.68 -13.99 -0.82
CA HIS A 157 30.86 -13.32 0.46
C HIS A 157 29.51 -12.88 1.04
N SER A 158 29.16 -13.39 2.22
CA SER A 158 27.93 -13.00 2.91
C SER A 158 28.11 -11.62 3.57
N LEU A 159 27.24 -10.67 3.19
CA LEU A 159 27.32 -9.28 3.62
C LEU A 159 26.46 -9.00 4.84
N HIS A 160 25.21 -9.48 4.83
CA HIS A 160 24.25 -9.19 5.88
C HIS A 160 23.08 -10.17 5.90
N ALA A 161 22.40 -10.29 7.03
CA ALA A 161 21.14 -11.03 7.13
C ALA A 161 20.14 -10.32 8.03
N VAL A 162 18.86 -10.40 7.68
CA VAL A 162 17.77 -9.82 8.48
C VAL A 162 16.69 -10.86 8.68
N PHE A 163 16.38 -11.14 9.95
CA PHE A 163 15.27 -12.00 10.36
C PHE A 163 14.01 -11.15 10.55
N PHE A 164 12.88 -11.63 10.04
CA PHE A 164 11.57 -11.00 10.10
C PHE A 164 10.50 -12.09 10.18
N ALA A 165 9.24 -11.71 10.43
CA ALA A 165 8.14 -12.66 10.45
C ALA A 165 7.08 -12.27 9.43
N MET A 166 6.69 -13.23 8.59
CA MET A 166 5.51 -13.10 7.75
C MET A 166 4.28 -13.38 8.59
N VAL A 167 3.30 -12.49 8.53
CA VAL A 167 2.10 -12.55 9.36
C VAL A 167 0.84 -12.35 8.53
N GLU A 168 -0.26 -12.93 9.02
CA GLU A 168 -1.61 -12.58 8.60
C GLU A 168 -2.15 -11.58 9.63
N PRO A 169 -1.97 -10.27 9.42
CA PRO A 169 -2.43 -9.29 10.39
C PRO A 169 -3.96 -9.31 10.44
N SER A 170 -4.52 -9.14 11.62
CA SER A 170 -5.96 -9.02 11.79
C SER A 170 -6.31 -7.91 12.76
N VAL A 171 -7.46 -7.28 12.50
CA VAL A 171 -8.08 -6.33 13.40
C VAL A 171 -9.54 -6.74 13.58
N GLN A 172 -10.01 -6.80 14.82
CA GLN A 172 -11.40 -7.16 15.14
C GLN A 172 -12.01 -6.13 16.07
N LEU A 173 -13.25 -5.73 15.77
CA LEU A 173 -14.05 -4.89 16.63
C LEU A 173 -15.13 -5.72 17.30
N LYS A 174 -15.17 -5.72 18.63
CA LYS A 174 -16.18 -6.41 19.42
C LYS A 174 -16.98 -5.41 20.24
N ALA A 175 -18.27 -5.32 19.95
CA ALA A 175 -19.21 -4.58 20.80
C ALA A 175 -19.44 -5.34 22.11
N SER A 176 -19.27 -4.63 23.23
CA SER A 176 -19.77 -5.09 24.54
C SER A 176 -21.11 -4.43 24.80
N TYR A 177 -22.15 -5.25 24.86
CA TYR A 177 -23.48 -4.82 25.27
C TYR A 177 -23.59 -4.80 26.80
N GLY A 178 -24.59 -4.11 27.33
CA GLY A 178 -24.92 -4.20 28.75
C GLY A 178 -25.43 -5.60 29.16
N LYS A 179 -25.99 -5.70 30.37
CA LYS A 179 -26.45 -6.96 30.96
C LYS A 179 -27.75 -7.48 30.34
N THR A 180 -28.51 -6.66 29.63
CA THR A 180 -29.77 -7.05 28.98
C THR A 180 -29.70 -7.02 27.46
N PRO A 181 -30.52 -7.82 26.74
CA PRO A 181 -30.56 -7.83 25.27
C PRO A 181 -30.96 -6.50 24.62
N ASP A 182 -31.53 -5.57 25.40
CA ASP A 182 -31.99 -4.25 24.97
C ASP A 182 -31.01 -3.12 25.36
N ASP A 183 -29.86 -3.44 25.98
CA ASP A 183 -28.89 -2.44 26.41
C ASP A 183 -28.09 -1.88 25.21
N ASP A 184 -27.90 -0.56 25.21
CA ASP A 184 -26.99 0.14 24.29
C ASP A 184 -25.56 -0.43 24.35
N ILE A 185 -24.79 -0.24 23.27
CA ILE A 185 -23.37 -0.65 23.26
C ILE A 185 -22.64 0.16 24.34
N GLY A 186 -22.14 -0.55 25.36
CA GLY A 186 -21.43 0.07 26.48
C GLY A 186 -20.04 0.55 26.07
N HIS A 187 -19.32 -0.27 25.31
CA HIS A 187 -18.03 0.06 24.70
C HIS A 187 -17.71 -0.90 23.55
N VAL A 188 -16.77 -0.51 22.68
CA VAL A 188 -16.20 -1.38 21.65
C VAL A 188 -14.76 -1.70 22.05
N VAL A 189 -14.38 -2.96 21.96
CA VAL A 189 -12.99 -3.40 22.11
C VAL A 189 -12.42 -3.65 20.71
N MET A 190 -11.25 -3.06 20.43
CA MET A 190 -10.45 -3.36 19.26
C MET A 190 -9.33 -4.32 19.66
N ARG A 191 -9.22 -5.43 18.92
CA ARG A 191 -8.13 -6.39 19.04
C ARG A 191 -7.30 -6.40 17.77
N LEU A 192 -5.98 -6.31 17.92
CA LEU A 192 -4.98 -6.34 16.87
C LEU A 192 -4.09 -7.57 17.08
N GLU A 193 -3.93 -8.38 16.04
CA GLU A 193 -3.04 -9.54 16.03
C GLU A 193 -2.13 -9.47 14.81
N GLY A 194 -0.84 -9.79 14.96
CA GLY A 194 0.14 -9.67 13.86
C GLY A 194 0.41 -8.23 13.42
N VAL A 195 0.11 -7.23 14.26
CA VAL A 195 0.33 -5.81 13.99
C VAL A 195 1.33 -5.27 15.01
N ASP A 196 2.42 -4.65 14.54
CA ASP A 196 3.35 -3.94 15.41
C ASP A 196 2.81 -2.54 15.72
N VAL A 197 2.10 -2.42 16.84
CA VAL A 197 1.52 -1.14 17.30
C VAL A 197 2.56 -0.10 17.72
N GLY A 198 3.82 -0.52 17.91
CA GLY A 198 4.94 0.38 18.21
C GLY A 198 5.63 0.94 16.97
N ASP A 199 5.40 0.36 15.78
CA ASP A 199 5.97 0.88 14.54
C ASP A 199 5.23 2.14 14.08
N GLU A 200 5.91 3.29 14.12
CA GLU A 200 5.35 4.58 13.70
C GLU A 200 4.98 4.64 12.21
N ARG A 201 5.45 3.69 11.40
CA ARG A 201 5.03 3.50 10.00
C ARG A 201 3.64 2.90 9.88
N THR A 202 3.21 2.15 10.89
CA THR A 202 1.89 1.55 10.97
C THR A 202 0.90 2.57 11.54
N ARG A 203 -0.21 2.78 10.83
CA ARG A 203 -1.32 3.62 11.29
C ARG A 203 -2.54 2.74 11.49
N VAL A 204 -3.15 2.86 12.65
CA VAL A 204 -4.47 2.27 12.90
C VAL A 204 -5.48 3.42 12.88
N CYS A 205 -6.50 3.33 12.02
CA CYS A 205 -7.46 4.39 11.81
C CYS A 205 -8.89 3.86 11.93
N LEU A 206 -9.77 4.67 12.49
CA LEU A 206 -11.20 4.42 12.49
C LEU A 206 -11.83 5.14 11.30
N VAL A 207 -12.65 4.43 10.55
CA VAL A 207 -13.54 5.00 9.56
C VAL A 207 -14.96 4.94 10.12
N SER A 208 -15.59 6.10 10.29
CA SER A 208 -16.97 6.18 10.77
C SER A 208 -17.88 6.94 9.83
N THR A 209 -19.05 6.38 9.58
CA THR A 209 -20.13 7.03 8.82
C THR A 209 -21.10 7.71 9.76
N ALA A 210 -21.81 8.75 9.31
CA ALA A 210 -22.81 9.46 10.12
C ALA A 210 -24.20 9.45 9.47
N THR A 211 -25.24 9.77 10.26
CA THR A 211 -26.62 9.92 9.78
C THR A 211 -26.82 11.13 8.87
N ALA A 212 -26.03 12.19 9.07
CA ALA A 212 -26.06 13.37 8.24
C ALA A 212 -25.26 13.13 6.94
N PRO A 213 -25.60 13.81 5.83
CA PRO A 213 -24.80 13.79 4.61
C PRO A 213 -23.47 14.52 4.84
N SER A 214 -22.54 13.83 5.47
CA SER A 214 -21.16 14.24 5.67
C SER A 214 -20.25 13.11 5.21
N PRO A 215 -19.06 13.42 4.65
CA PRO A 215 -18.05 12.41 4.38
C PRO A 215 -17.76 11.57 5.63
N PRO A 216 -17.39 10.29 5.49
CA PRO A 216 -16.93 9.48 6.60
C PRO A 216 -15.77 10.18 7.31
N SER A 217 -15.76 10.13 8.65
CA SER A 217 -14.59 10.55 9.39
C SER A 217 -13.50 9.49 9.27
N PHE A 218 -12.25 9.95 9.35
CA PHE A 218 -11.07 9.13 9.24
C PHE A 218 -10.08 9.53 10.34
N ASP A 219 -10.12 8.79 11.45
CA ASP A 219 -9.47 9.18 12.69
C ASP A 219 -8.37 8.16 13.05
N CYS A 220 -7.11 8.54 12.87
CA CYS A 220 -5.97 7.67 13.16
C CYS A 220 -5.45 7.84 14.58
N PHE A 221 -5.15 6.74 15.26
CA PHE A 221 -4.59 6.75 16.62
C PHE A 221 -3.13 7.24 16.63
N LYS A 222 -2.71 7.85 17.73
CA LYS A 222 -1.28 8.01 18.04
C LYS A 222 -0.68 6.64 18.38
N SER A 223 0.54 6.37 17.94
CA SER A 223 1.28 5.15 18.31
C SER A 223 1.33 4.95 19.83
N SER A 224 1.55 6.03 20.59
CA SER A 224 1.57 6.02 22.06
C SER A 224 0.24 5.64 22.73
N ALA A 225 -0.87 5.64 21.98
CA ALA A 225 -2.20 5.30 22.49
C ALA A 225 -2.66 3.89 22.06
N LEU A 226 -1.89 3.20 21.21
CA LEU A 226 -2.23 1.88 20.70
C LEU A 226 -1.77 0.77 21.66
N SER A 227 -2.61 -0.25 21.79
CA SER A 227 -2.27 -1.54 22.39
C SER A 227 -3.01 -2.66 21.66
N ASN A 228 -2.47 -3.88 21.71
CA ASN A 228 -3.03 -5.04 20.99
C ASN A 228 -4.48 -5.34 21.40
N ASP A 229 -4.85 -5.07 22.63
CA ASP A 229 -6.25 -5.01 23.07
C ASP A 229 -6.50 -3.61 23.64
N MET A 230 -7.48 -2.88 23.09
CA MET A 230 -7.82 -1.55 23.59
C MET A 230 -9.31 -1.25 23.48
N ILE A 231 -9.80 -0.36 24.34
CA ILE A 231 -11.16 0.19 24.23
C ILE A 231 -11.14 1.29 23.17
N VAL A 232 -12.00 1.17 22.17
CA VAL A 232 -12.22 2.23 21.17
C VAL A 232 -12.80 3.45 21.89
N PRO A 233 -12.27 4.67 21.67
CA PRO A 233 -12.83 5.89 22.22
C PRO A 233 -14.30 6.04 21.87
N ARG A 234 -15.09 6.67 22.75
CA ARG A 234 -16.50 6.94 22.45
C ARG A 234 -16.60 7.79 21.18
N LEU A 235 -17.34 7.30 20.20
CA LEU A 235 -17.58 8.00 18.93
C LEU A 235 -18.76 8.96 19.03
N SER A 236 -18.92 9.82 18.02
CA SER A 236 -20.05 10.75 17.94
C SER A 236 -21.40 10.01 17.99
N HIS A 237 -22.41 10.65 18.58
CA HIS A 237 -23.79 10.15 18.62
C HIS A 237 -24.47 10.06 17.24
N THR A 238 -23.93 10.78 16.24
CA THR A 238 -24.38 10.71 14.85
C THR A 238 -23.77 9.55 14.09
N THR A 239 -22.75 8.89 14.64
CA THR A 239 -22.06 7.76 14.01
C THR A 239 -23.06 6.64 13.79
N THR A 240 -23.15 6.11 12.58
CA THR A 240 -24.03 5.00 12.18
C THR A 240 -23.27 3.69 12.07
N SER A 241 -22.00 3.75 11.66
CA SER A 241 -21.14 2.59 11.59
C SER A 241 -19.69 2.97 11.86
N VAL A 242 -18.91 2.00 12.34
CA VAL A 242 -17.47 2.13 12.52
C VAL A 242 -16.76 0.89 12.04
N MET A 243 -15.60 1.12 11.44
CA MET A 243 -14.64 0.11 11.03
C MET A 243 -13.23 0.58 11.41
N ALA A 244 -12.32 -0.36 11.65
CA ALA A 244 -10.90 -0.08 11.81
C ALA A 244 -10.11 -0.56 10.58
N LEU A 245 -9.16 0.28 10.16
CA LEU A 245 -8.17 0.00 9.13
C LEU A 245 -6.78 0.00 9.76
N VAL A 246 -5.95 -0.97 9.37
CA VAL A 246 -4.51 -0.94 9.62
C VAL A 246 -3.82 -0.63 8.31
N LEU A 247 -3.02 0.43 8.30
CA LEU A 247 -2.36 0.97 7.12
C LEU A 247 -0.85 1.02 7.34
N ASN A 248 -0.07 0.77 6.30
CA ASN A 248 1.38 1.01 6.33
C ASN A 248 1.72 2.46 5.94
N GLU A 249 3.01 2.76 5.80
CA GLU A 249 3.51 4.09 5.49
C GLU A 249 3.08 4.60 4.10
N TYR A 250 2.81 3.69 3.17
CA TYR A 250 2.36 3.94 1.78
C TYR A 250 0.83 3.97 1.66
N ASN A 251 0.11 4.10 2.79
CA ASN A 251 -1.35 4.00 2.87
C ASN A 251 -1.93 2.66 2.36
N LYS A 252 -1.14 1.60 2.28
CA LYS A 252 -1.68 0.27 1.96
C LYS A 252 -2.38 -0.33 3.15
N CYS A 253 -3.59 -0.83 2.92
CA CYS A 253 -4.37 -1.50 3.93
C CYS A 253 -3.88 -2.93 4.13
N THR A 254 -3.28 -3.16 5.28
CA THR A 254 -2.76 -4.47 5.67
C THR A 254 -3.86 -5.37 6.19
N CYS A 255 -4.82 -4.82 6.94
CA CYS A 255 -6.03 -5.53 7.35
C CYS A 255 -7.17 -4.58 7.71
N MET A 256 -8.37 -5.15 7.68
CA MET A 256 -9.66 -4.47 7.80
C MET A 256 -10.50 -5.18 8.85
N SER A 257 -11.19 -4.43 9.71
CA SER A 257 -12.08 -5.03 10.71
C SER A 257 -13.45 -5.36 10.15
N ASN A 258 -14.21 -6.16 10.90
CA ASN A 258 -15.67 -6.15 10.76
C ASN A 258 -16.23 -4.73 11.01
N VAL A 259 -17.37 -4.43 10.39
CA VAL A 259 -18.11 -3.19 10.63
C VAL A 259 -19.06 -3.36 11.82
N ILE A 260 -19.03 -2.44 12.77
CA ILE A 260 -20.03 -2.34 13.85
C ILE A 260 -21.03 -1.26 13.50
N GLN A 261 -22.33 -1.60 13.54
CA GLN A 261 -23.41 -0.62 13.47
C GLN A 261 -23.61 0.04 14.85
N TRP A 262 -23.73 1.37 14.87
CA TRP A 262 -23.75 2.19 16.08
C TRP A 262 -24.87 3.24 15.98
N PRO A 263 -25.70 3.49 17.01
CA PRO A 263 -25.97 2.59 18.14
C PRO A 263 -26.75 1.34 17.68
N SER A 264 -26.93 0.35 18.57
CA SER A 264 -27.60 -0.92 18.25
C SER A 264 -28.96 -0.69 17.54
N PRO A 265 -29.33 -1.46 16.49
CA PRO A 265 -30.60 -1.33 15.79
C PRO A 265 -31.86 -1.50 16.67
N ARG A 266 -31.70 -1.97 17.92
CA ARG A 266 -32.80 -2.35 18.83
C ARG A 266 -32.98 -1.43 20.04
N GLY A 267 -32.09 -0.47 20.27
CA GLY A 267 -32.15 0.43 21.43
C GLY A 267 -32.56 1.85 21.04
N GLY A 268 -33.67 2.36 21.60
CA GLY A 268 -33.95 3.80 21.55
C GLY A 268 -32.96 4.54 22.44
N PHE A 269 -32.44 5.68 21.96
CA PHE A 269 -31.45 6.51 22.66
C PHE A 269 -31.72 6.63 24.16
N SER A 270 -31.00 5.85 24.97
CA SER A 270 -30.97 6.05 26.41
C SER A 270 -30.25 7.37 26.69
N LYS A 271 -30.83 8.20 27.57
CA LYS A 271 -30.32 9.50 28.01
C LYS A 271 -28.99 9.38 28.79
N GLN A 272 -27.93 8.85 28.19
CA GLN A 272 -26.59 8.96 28.74
C GLN A 272 -26.05 10.38 28.47
N THR A 273 -25.49 10.97 29.52
CA THR A 273 -24.89 12.30 29.50
C THR A 273 -23.81 12.38 28.42
N ILE A 274 -23.98 13.35 27.54
CA ILE A 274 -23.16 13.63 26.36
C ILE A 274 -21.76 14.06 26.82
N LEU A 275 -20.77 13.19 26.64
CA LEU A 275 -19.36 13.56 26.71
C LEU A 275 -18.79 13.48 25.30
N ALA A 276 -18.10 14.54 24.87
CA ALA A 276 -17.38 14.54 23.60
C ALA A 276 -16.31 13.43 23.59
N PRO A 277 -15.98 12.87 22.42
CA PRO A 277 -14.87 11.92 22.28
C PRO A 277 -13.61 12.48 22.93
N ASP A 278 -12.84 11.65 23.63
CA ASP A 278 -11.48 12.02 24.03
C ASP A 278 -10.57 12.03 22.81
N GLY A 279 -10.54 13.17 22.11
CA GLY A 279 -9.71 13.37 20.93
C GLY A 279 -8.21 13.37 21.21
N SER A 280 -7.77 13.27 22.48
CA SER A 280 -6.34 13.29 22.83
C SER A 280 -5.59 12.05 22.34
N VAL A 281 -6.30 10.95 22.07
CA VAL A 281 -5.72 9.69 21.59
C VAL A 281 -5.49 9.65 20.08
N PHE A 282 -6.18 10.49 19.31
CA PHE A 282 -6.03 10.54 17.86
C PHE A 282 -4.87 11.46 17.46
N ALA A 283 -4.12 11.03 16.46
CA ALA A 283 -3.13 11.85 15.79
C ALA A 283 -3.85 12.96 15.02
N LEU A 284 -3.15 14.08 14.80
CA LEU A 284 -3.66 15.09 13.87
C LEU A 284 -3.74 14.46 12.46
N PRO A 285 -4.80 14.76 11.68
CA PRO A 285 -4.86 14.35 10.28
C PRO A 285 -3.58 14.75 9.56
N ARG A 286 -3.10 13.88 8.66
CA ARG A 286 -1.97 14.23 7.81
C ARG A 286 -2.38 15.50 7.06
N ARG A 287 -1.54 16.54 7.11
CA ARG A 287 -1.88 17.78 6.44
C ARG A 287 -1.89 17.52 4.95
N HIS A 288 -3.04 17.72 4.32
CA HIS A 288 -3.14 17.82 2.88
C HIS A 288 -2.06 18.80 2.36
N PRO A 289 -1.25 18.43 1.35
CA PRO A 289 -0.10 19.22 0.91
C PRO A 289 -0.47 20.67 0.59
N ASN A 290 -1.65 20.86 -0.02
CA ASN A 290 -2.13 22.16 -0.47
C ASN A 290 -3.09 22.86 0.52
N LYS A 291 -3.12 22.50 1.81
CA LYS A 291 -4.08 23.08 2.78
C LYS A 291 -4.12 24.61 2.82
N GLY A 292 -2.98 25.28 2.58
CA GLY A 292 -2.91 26.74 2.55
C GLY A 292 -3.52 27.40 1.30
N LEU A 293 -3.78 26.61 0.26
CA LEU A 293 -4.38 27.05 -1.00
C LEU A 293 -5.88 26.78 -1.09
N LEU A 294 -6.45 26.06 -0.11
CA LEU A 294 -7.87 25.69 -0.12
C LEU A 294 -8.73 26.80 0.46
N SER A 295 -9.91 26.97 -0.13
CA SER A 295 -10.87 28.01 0.24
C SER A 295 -11.56 27.74 1.58
N SER A 296 -11.59 26.49 2.04
CA SER A 296 -12.28 26.04 3.25
C SER A 296 -11.47 25.04 4.07
N SER A 297 -11.54 25.15 5.39
CA SER A 297 -11.00 24.16 6.33
C SER A 297 -11.76 22.83 6.34
N SER A 298 -12.94 22.76 5.69
CA SER A 298 -13.80 21.58 5.58
C SER A 298 -14.07 21.20 4.12
N SER A 299 -13.03 21.24 3.27
CA SER A 299 -13.13 20.82 1.87
C SER A 299 -13.27 19.30 1.75
N LEU A 300 -14.12 18.81 0.83
CA LEU A 300 -14.18 17.38 0.49
C LEU A 300 -12.81 16.86 0.03
N LEU A 301 -11.97 17.73 -0.55
CA LEU A 301 -10.62 17.38 -0.95
C LEU A 301 -9.76 16.86 0.23
N HIS A 302 -9.97 17.40 1.44
CA HIS A 302 -9.32 16.87 2.64
C HIS A 302 -9.82 15.46 2.97
N SER A 303 -11.14 15.23 2.87
CA SER A 303 -11.70 13.90 3.12
C SER A 303 -11.22 12.87 2.10
N LEU A 304 -11.09 13.23 0.82
CA LEU A 304 -10.54 12.35 -0.21
C LEU A 304 -9.08 11.98 0.09
N TYR A 305 -8.27 12.95 0.53
CA TYR A 305 -6.89 12.70 0.94
C TYR A 305 -6.76 11.88 2.22
N ASP A 306 -7.64 12.09 3.20
CA ASP A 306 -7.65 11.25 4.40
C ASP A 306 -8.06 9.80 4.06
N GLN A 307 -8.92 9.60 3.05
CA GLN A 307 -9.38 8.30 2.56
C GLN A 307 -8.47 7.67 1.49
N GLU A 308 -7.29 8.22 1.20
CA GLU A 308 -6.39 7.68 0.19
C GLU A 308 -5.66 6.42 0.70
N TRP A 309 -6.40 5.32 0.86
CA TRP A 309 -5.90 4.00 1.25
C TRP A 309 -6.17 2.96 0.16
N GLY A 310 -5.30 1.95 0.06
CA GLY A 310 -5.37 0.92 -0.98
C GLY A 310 -5.24 -0.50 -0.43
N VAL A 311 -6.24 -1.35 -0.69
CA VAL A 311 -6.19 -2.80 -0.44
C VAL A 311 -5.59 -3.51 -1.66
N TYR A 312 -6.06 -3.12 -2.86
CA TYR A 312 -5.70 -3.74 -4.14
C TYR A 312 -5.23 -2.73 -5.19
N SER A 313 -5.62 -1.47 -5.09
CA SER A 313 -5.12 -0.39 -5.97
C SER A 313 -3.61 -0.20 -5.85
N GLN A 314 -2.97 0.46 -6.84
CA GLN A 314 -1.52 0.71 -6.87
C GLN A 314 -1.07 1.72 -5.81
N ASN A 315 -1.91 2.70 -5.46
CA ASN A 315 -1.65 3.70 -4.43
C ASN A 315 -2.77 3.66 -3.37
N GLY A 316 -3.69 4.62 -3.37
CA GLY A 316 -4.83 4.67 -2.44
C GLY A 316 -6.17 4.94 -3.12
N GLU A 317 -6.30 4.50 -4.37
CA GLU A 317 -7.47 4.70 -5.21
C GLU A 317 -8.71 3.97 -4.67
N ASP A 318 -8.56 2.85 -3.95
CA ASP A 318 -9.70 2.10 -3.40
C ASP A 318 -10.55 2.96 -2.45
N GLY A 319 -9.92 3.63 -1.49
CA GLY A 319 -10.62 4.49 -0.54
C GLY A 319 -11.14 5.78 -1.17
N VAL A 320 -10.43 6.33 -2.15
CA VAL A 320 -10.90 7.47 -2.96
C VAL A 320 -12.16 7.09 -3.72
N LEU A 321 -12.15 5.99 -4.47
CA LEU A 321 -13.31 5.50 -5.23
C LEU A 321 -14.48 5.16 -4.31
N GLN A 322 -14.21 4.54 -3.16
CA GLN A 322 -15.23 4.26 -2.16
C GLN A 322 -15.92 5.55 -1.68
N LEU A 323 -15.14 6.61 -1.39
CA LEU A 323 -15.72 7.90 -1.00
C LEU A 323 -16.45 8.58 -2.16
N LEU A 324 -15.88 8.56 -3.37
CA LEU A 324 -16.53 9.13 -4.56
C LEU A 324 -17.90 8.51 -4.80
N PHE A 325 -18.03 7.18 -4.77
CA PHE A 325 -19.33 6.51 -4.96
C PHE A 325 -20.28 6.60 -3.77
N GLN A 326 -19.86 7.12 -2.61
CA GLN A 326 -20.77 7.57 -1.55
C GLN A 326 -21.34 8.96 -1.84
N VAL A 327 -20.57 9.83 -2.50
CA VAL A 327 -20.98 11.18 -2.90
C VAL A 327 -21.82 11.15 -4.16
N VAL A 328 -21.40 10.37 -5.15
CA VAL A 328 -22.09 10.15 -6.43
C VAL A 328 -22.50 8.68 -6.55
N PRO A 329 -23.65 8.28 -5.99
CA PRO A 329 -24.06 6.89 -5.97
C PRO A 329 -24.09 6.24 -7.35
N ALA A 330 -23.43 5.09 -7.47
CA ALA A 330 -23.42 4.30 -8.70
C ALA A 330 -24.82 3.81 -9.08
N THR A 331 -25.10 3.74 -10.39
CA THR A 331 -26.41 3.36 -10.92
C THR A 331 -26.44 1.96 -11.54
N THR A 332 -25.35 1.58 -12.20
CA THR A 332 -25.15 0.32 -12.92
C THR A 332 -24.18 -0.63 -12.20
N LYS A 333 -23.26 -0.10 -11.39
CA LYS A 333 -22.10 -0.80 -10.83
C LYS A 333 -21.26 -1.51 -11.89
N VAL A 334 -21.19 -0.91 -13.08
CA VAL A 334 -20.36 -1.39 -14.19
C VAL A 334 -19.08 -0.57 -14.26
N PHE A 335 -17.95 -1.26 -14.28
CA PHE A 335 -16.63 -0.65 -14.53
C PHE A 335 -16.01 -1.14 -15.84
N VAL A 336 -15.07 -0.35 -16.36
CA VAL A 336 -14.08 -0.77 -17.36
C VAL A 336 -12.72 -0.26 -16.91
N GLU A 337 -11.70 -1.11 -16.91
CA GLU A 337 -10.32 -0.73 -16.58
C GLU A 337 -9.32 -1.37 -17.56
N PHE A 338 -8.31 -0.58 -17.93
CA PHE A 338 -7.21 -0.99 -18.80
C PHE A 338 -5.91 -1.10 -18.01
N GLY A 339 -4.97 -1.91 -18.51
CA GLY A 339 -3.61 -2.01 -17.95
C GLY A 339 -3.55 -2.70 -16.60
N VAL A 340 -4.39 -3.71 -16.36
CA VAL A 340 -4.54 -4.32 -15.03
C VAL A 340 -3.57 -5.46 -14.71
N GLU A 341 -2.62 -5.75 -15.60
CA GLU A 341 -1.74 -6.92 -15.49
C GLU A 341 -2.55 -8.21 -15.22
N ASP A 342 -2.18 -8.97 -14.19
CA ASP A 342 -2.86 -10.19 -13.74
C ASP A 342 -4.18 -9.94 -12.96
N GLY A 343 -4.57 -8.67 -12.77
CA GLY A 343 -5.75 -8.25 -12.04
C GLY A 343 -5.63 -8.40 -10.52
N LEU A 344 -4.43 -8.66 -9.98
CA LEU A 344 -4.17 -8.68 -8.54
C LEU A 344 -4.05 -7.28 -7.94
N GLU A 345 -3.44 -6.36 -8.68
CA GLU A 345 -3.30 -4.95 -8.31
C GLU A 345 -3.99 -4.07 -9.36
N CYS A 346 -5.17 -3.53 -9.06
CA CYS A 346 -5.92 -2.63 -9.95
C CYS A 346 -6.97 -1.82 -9.18
N ASN A 347 -7.45 -0.73 -9.77
CA ASN A 347 -8.36 0.23 -9.13
C ASN A 347 -9.78 -0.32 -8.94
N THR A 348 -10.19 -1.31 -9.73
CA THR A 348 -11.56 -1.86 -9.70
C THR A 348 -11.72 -3.10 -8.83
N ARG A 349 -10.63 -3.74 -8.37
CA ARG A 349 -10.70 -5.02 -7.64
C ARG A 349 -11.44 -4.91 -6.32
N TYR A 350 -11.23 -3.84 -5.56
CA TYR A 350 -11.93 -3.66 -4.28
C TYR A 350 -13.44 -3.50 -4.49
N LEU A 351 -13.85 -2.71 -5.48
CA LEU A 351 -15.25 -2.57 -5.86
C LEU A 351 -15.87 -3.90 -6.32
N ARG A 352 -15.14 -4.68 -7.12
CA ARG A 352 -15.55 -6.01 -7.60
C ARG A 352 -15.76 -7.00 -6.45
N GLU A 353 -14.81 -7.09 -5.53
CA GLU A 353 -14.80 -8.13 -4.48
C GLU A 353 -15.63 -7.77 -3.24
N VAL A 354 -15.78 -6.47 -2.94
CA VAL A 354 -16.42 -6.00 -1.69
C VAL A 354 -17.78 -5.35 -1.94
N HIS A 355 -18.00 -4.77 -3.13
CA HIS A 355 -19.18 -3.96 -3.43
C HIS A 355 -20.05 -4.51 -4.56
N ASP A 356 -19.81 -5.75 -4.99
CA ASP A 356 -20.54 -6.48 -6.03
C ASP A 356 -20.57 -5.73 -7.38
N TRP A 357 -19.46 -5.09 -7.74
CA TRP A 357 -19.32 -4.48 -9.07
C TRP A 357 -18.92 -5.54 -10.09
N THR A 358 -19.31 -5.32 -11.34
CA THR A 358 -18.92 -6.15 -12.48
C THR A 358 -18.38 -5.27 -13.59
N GLY A 359 -17.57 -5.80 -14.48
CA GLY A 359 -16.96 -4.95 -15.48
C GLY A 359 -16.04 -5.68 -16.43
N LEU A 360 -15.45 -4.93 -17.34
CA LEU A 360 -14.47 -5.41 -18.30
C LEU A 360 -13.07 -4.99 -17.86
N LEU A 361 -12.16 -5.95 -17.84
CA LEU A 361 -10.74 -5.71 -17.63
C LEU A 361 -9.99 -6.03 -18.92
N LEU A 362 -9.05 -5.18 -19.30
CA LEU A 362 -8.21 -5.37 -20.48
C LEU A 362 -6.74 -5.19 -20.13
N ASP A 363 -5.89 -6.04 -20.66
CA ASP A 363 -4.43 -5.93 -20.51
C ASP A 363 -3.71 -6.38 -21.78
N GLY A 364 -2.55 -5.81 -22.10
CA GLY A 364 -1.80 -6.18 -23.31
C GLY A 364 -1.24 -7.62 -23.31
N SER A 365 -1.09 -8.22 -22.13
CA SER A 365 -0.32 -9.45 -21.92
C SER A 365 -0.99 -10.51 -21.03
N HIS A 366 -2.09 -10.18 -20.35
CA HIS A 366 -2.76 -11.07 -19.41
C HIS A 366 -4.21 -11.36 -19.82
N ALA A 367 -4.68 -12.55 -19.44
CA ALA A 367 -6.06 -12.97 -19.58
C ALA A 367 -6.49 -13.78 -18.35
N ASN A 368 -7.72 -13.56 -17.90
CA ASN A 368 -8.34 -14.34 -16.83
C ASN A 368 -9.87 -14.25 -16.93
N ASP A 369 -10.48 -15.29 -17.51
CA ASP A 369 -11.93 -15.38 -17.71
C ASP A 369 -12.72 -15.26 -16.40
N THR A 370 -12.17 -15.71 -15.27
CA THR A 370 -12.88 -15.71 -13.97
C THR A 370 -13.16 -14.30 -13.44
N ILE A 371 -12.39 -13.31 -13.87
CA ILE A 371 -12.57 -11.91 -13.50
C ILE A 371 -12.93 -11.04 -14.72
N ASN A 372 -13.30 -11.66 -15.85
CA ASN A 372 -13.58 -10.99 -17.11
C ASN A 372 -12.41 -10.11 -17.61
N LEU A 373 -11.18 -10.63 -17.45
CA LEU A 373 -9.95 -10.04 -17.98
C LEU A 373 -9.60 -10.64 -19.33
N HIS A 374 -9.52 -9.79 -20.34
CA HIS A 374 -9.20 -10.18 -21.72
C HIS A 374 -7.88 -9.56 -22.15
N GLN A 375 -7.05 -10.37 -22.82
CA GLN A 375 -5.82 -9.88 -23.40
C GLN A 375 -6.12 -9.06 -24.66
N ALA A 376 -5.78 -7.78 -24.67
CA ALA A 376 -5.95 -6.87 -25.79
C ALA A 376 -4.92 -5.72 -25.76
N TRP A 377 -4.20 -5.52 -26.87
CA TRP A 377 -3.43 -4.29 -27.09
C TRP A 377 -4.36 -3.18 -27.59
N ILE A 378 -4.62 -2.17 -26.76
CA ILE A 378 -5.64 -1.16 -27.01
C ILE A 378 -5.10 -0.09 -27.96
N THR A 379 -5.88 0.24 -28.99
CA THR A 379 -5.58 1.24 -30.01
C THR A 379 -6.84 2.04 -30.37
N LEU A 380 -6.68 3.16 -31.06
CA LEU A 380 -7.80 3.93 -31.58
C LEU A 380 -8.72 3.12 -32.50
N ASP A 381 -8.15 2.16 -33.24
CA ASP A 381 -8.89 1.36 -34.22
C ASP A 381 -9.76 0.27 -33.59
N ASN A 382 -9.50 -0.12 -32.33
CA ASN A 382 -10.18 -1.27 -31.72
C ASN A 382 -10.95 -0.96 -30.43
N VAL A 383 -10.69 0.15 -29.73
CA VAL A 383 -11.22 0.36 -28.37
C VAL A 383 -12.76 0.38 -28.33
N VAL A 384 -13.38 1.02 -29.31
CA VAL A 384 -14.85 1.07 -29.40
C VAL A 384 -15.43 -0.32 -29.68
N ASP A 385 -14.81 -1.06 -30.59
CA ASP A 385 -15.25 -2.41 -30.95
C ASP A 385 -15.13 -3.38 -29.77
N LEU A 386 -14.10 -3.22 -28.93
CA LEU A 386 -13.95 -3.96 -27.67
C LEU A 386 -15.14 -3.67 -26.73
N PHE A 387 -15.51 -2.40 -26.55
CA PHE A 387 -16.65 -2.05 -25.69
C PHE A 387 -17.97 -2.64 -26.21
N GLN A 388 -18.17 -2.63 -27.54
CA GLN A 388 -19.35 -3.22 -28.17
C GLN A 388 -19.36 -4.75 -28.03
N ALA A 389 -18.22 -5.41 -28.27
CA ALA A 389 -18.08 -6.86 -28.17
C ALA A 389 -18.36 -7.39 -26.76
N HIS A 390 -17.99 -6.61 -25.74
CA HIS A 390 -18.25 -6.93 -24.33
C HIS A 390 -19.55 -6.33 -23.79
N ALA A 391 -20.41 -5.80 -24.66
CA ALA A 391 -21.73 -5.25 -24.33
C ALA A 391 -21.71 -4.22 -23.19
N ILE A 392 -20.67 -3.38 -23.14
CA ILE A 392 -20.62 -2.27 -22.19
C ILE A 392 -21.77 -1.30 -22.49
N PRO A 393 -22.59 -0.94 -21.48
CA PRO A 393 -23.68 -0.01 -21.71
C PRO A 393 -23.12 1.38 -22.03
N GLN A 394 -23.80 2.13 -22.90
CA GLN A 394 -23.39 3.49 -23.25
C GLN A 394 -23.20 4.40 -22.03
N ARG A 395 -23.99 4.19 -20.98
CA ARG A 395 -23.80 4.83 -19.67
C ARG A 395 -23.45 3.75 -18.64
N PHE A 396 -22.32 3.92 -17.97
CA PHE A 396 -21.81 3.05 -16.91
C PHE A 396 -21.18 3.92 -15.81
N ASP A 397 -20.63 3.34 -14.74
CA ASP A 397 -20.24 4.15 -13.58
C ASP A 397 -18.75 4.46 -13.48
N LEU A 398 -17.86 3.55 -13.87
CA LEU A 398 -16.42 3.76 -13.68
C LEU A 398 -15.61 3.38 -14.91
N LEU A 399 -14.87 4.34 -15.46
CA LEU A 399 -13.83 4.10 -16.46
C LEU A 399 -12.46 4.43 -15.84
N SER A 400 -11.51 3.50 -15.87
CA SER A 400 -10.12 3.75 -15.47
C SER A 400 -9.22 3.47 -16.67
N VAL A 401 -8.50 4.51 -17.13
CA VAL A 401 -7.61 4.45 -18.29
C VAL A 401 -6.18 4.58 -17.79
N ASP A 402 -5.44 3.49 -17.91
CA ASP A 402 -4.03 3.37 -17.54
C ASP A 402 -3.37 2.44 -18.57
N ILE A 403 -2.81 3.02 -19.63
CA ILE A 403 -2.07 2.31 -20.68
C ILE A 403 -0.72 2.98 -20.96
N ASP A 404 -0.21 3.70 -19.97
CA ASP A 404 1.04 4.48 -19.89
C ASP A 404 1.19 5.65 -20.88
N PHE A 405 0.73 5.53 -22.13
CA PHE A 405 1.10 6.44 -23.22
C PHE A 405 -0.08 7.12 -23.93
N ASN A 406 -0.99 6.35 -24.53
CA ASN A 406 -2.02 6.89 -25.43
C ASN A 406 -3.34 7.22 -24.73
N ASP A 407 -3.33 7.34 -23.41
CA ASP A 407 -4.48 7.48 -22.50
C ASP A 407 -5.43 8.58 -22.96
N TYR A 408 -4.88 9.74 -23.32
CA TYR A 408 -5.64 10.88 -23.82
C TYR A 408 -6.48 10.54 -25.05
N TYR A 409 -5.87 9.90 -26.06
CA TYR A 409 -6.51 9.60 -27.34
C TYR A 409 -7.55 8.49 -27.18
N ILE A 410 -7.23 7.47 -26.40
CA ILE A 410 -8.14 6.36 -26.11
C ILE A 410 -9.36 6.86 -25.33
N LEU A 411 -9.15 7.68 -24.30
CA LEU A 411 -10.24 8.29 -23.55
C LEU A 411 -11.11 9.18 -24.44
N ASP A 412 -10.51 10.03 -25.28
CA ASP A 412 -11.23 10.87 -26.23
C ASP A 412 -12.14 10.02 -27.13
N ALA A 413 -11.61 8.95 -27.74
CA ALA A 413 -12.37 8.04 -28.59
C ALA A 413 -13.56 7.38 -27.86
N ILE A 414 -13.37 6.91 -26.62
CA ILE A 414 -14.43 6.31 -25.81
C ILE A 414 -15.55 7.32 -25.52
N LEU A 415 -15.18 8.54 -25.11
CA LEU A 415 -16.14 9.57 -24.71
C LEU A 415 -17.00 10.14 -25.85
N HIS A 416 -16.67 9.82 -27.11
CA HIS A 416 -17.55 10.11 -28.24
C HIS A 416 -18.83 9.25 -28.27
N GLN A 417 -18.82 8.07 -27.63
CA GLN A 417 -19.92 7.10 -27.70
C GLN A 417 -20.41 6.64 -26.33
N TYR A 418 -19.60 6.79 -25.29
CA TYR A 418 -19.87 6.33 -23.94
C TYR A 418 -19.81 7.47 -22.92
N THR A 419 -20.50 7.30 -21.79
CA THR A 419 -20.61 8.31 -20.72
C THR A 419 -20.48 7.63 -19.35
N PRO A 420 -19.25 7.37 -18.86
CA PRO A 420 -19.00 6.88 -17.50
C PRO A 420 -19.31 7.93 -16.43
N THR A 421 -19.83 7.55 -15.26
CA THR A 421 -20.09 8.49 -14.14
C THR A 421 -18.80 9.09 -13.57
N VAL A 422 -17.78 8.25 -13.39
CA VAL A 422 -16.45 8.59 -12.88
C VAL A 422 -15.41 8.11 -13.87
N VAL A 423 -14.42 8.96 -14.13
CA VAL A 423 -13.26 8.65 -14.97
C VAL A 423 -12.00 8.78 -14.11
N VAL A 424 -11.15 7.76 -14.13
CA VAL A 424 -9.80 7.77 -13.58
C VAL A 424 -8.83 7.73 -14.75
N VAL A 425 -7.82 8.60 -14.70
CA VAL A 425 -6.76 8.67 -15.72
C VAL A 425 -5.40 8.66 -15.04
N GLU A 426 -4.46 7.92 -15.60
CA GLU A 426 -3.05 8.13 -15.33
C GLU A 426 -2.63 9.46 -15.96
N THR A 427 -1.89 10.28 -15.19
CA THR A 427 -1.47 11.62 -15.60
C THR A 427 0.03 11.79 -15.52
N ASN A 428 0.56 12.58 -16.44
CA ASN A 428 1.94 13.04 -16.40
C ASN A 428 2.06 14.22 -15.43
N SER A 429 2.39 13.92 -14.17
CA SER A 429 2.52 14.92 -13.11
C SER A 429 3.76 15.81 -13.21
N HIS A 430 4.71 15.53 -14.13
CA HIS A 430 5.88 16.40 -14.35
C HIS A 430 5.48 17.78 -14.85
N PHE A 431 4.33 17.89 -15.51
CA PHE A 431 3.81 19.15 -16.05
C PHE A 431 2.64 19.64 -15.20
N ARG A 432 2.95 20.58 -14.32
CA ARG A 432 2.00 21.20 -13.39
C ARG A 432 0.95 22.03 -14.14
N TYR A 433 -0.28 22.04 -13.66
CA TYR A 433 -1.33 22.92 -14.15
C TYR A 433 -0.87 24.39 -14.15
N PRO A 434 -1.11 25.17 -15.22
CA PRO A 434 -1.95 24.88 -16.39
C PRO A 434 -1.19 24.38 -17.64
N ASP A 435 0.01 23.80 -17.52
CA ASP A 435 0.81 23.31 -18.66
C ASP A 435 0.10 22.13 -19.35
N ASP A 436 -0.46 22.34 -20.54
CA ASP A 436 -1.23 21.36 -21.32
C ASP A 436 -0.32 20.63 -22.30
N ARG A 437 0.01 19.39 -21.98
CA ARG A 437 0.88 18.55 -22.80
C ARG A 437 0.29 17.18 -22.99
N VAL A 438 0.32 16.71 -24.22
CA VAL A 438 -0.04 15.35 -24.61
C VAL A 438 1.08 14.80 -25.48
N VAL A 439 1.46 13.53 -25.28
CA VAL A 439 2.39 12.86 -26.20
C VAL A 439 1.82 12.80 -27.62
N THR A 440 2.68 12.65 -28.62
CA THR A 440 2.20 12.35 -29.97
C THR A 440 1.74 10.90 -30.01
N TYR A 441 0.56 10.62 -30.55
CA TYR A 441 0.05 9.25 -30.63
C TYR A 441 1.06 8.30 -31.31
N ASP A 442 1.38 7.21 -30.64
CA ASP A 442 2.22 6.12 -31.17
C ASP A 442 1.67 4.76 -30.71
N PRO A 443 1.24 3.87 -31.63
CA PRO A 443 0.70 2.57 -31.24
C PRO A 443 1.72 1.63 -30.58
N HIS A 444 3.02 1.95 -30.59
CA HIS A 444 4.05 1.17 -29.90
C HIS A 444 4.13 1.45 -28.39
N GLY A 445 3.54 2.56 -27.91
CA GLY A 445 3.49 2.91 -26.50
C GLY A 445 4.73 3.63 -25.98
N TRP A 446 4.87 3.65 -24.66
CA TRP A 446 5.90 4.39 -23.94
C TRP A 446 7.27 3.68 -23.99
N ASP A 447 8.36 4.46 -23.81
CA ASP A 447 9.73 3.93 -23.73
C ASP A 447 10.05 3.28 -22.37
N GLY A 448 9.21 3.49 -21.35
CA GLY A 448 9.39 2.96 -20.00
C GLY A 448 10.51 3.64 -19.18
N GLU A 449 11.16 4.67 -19.73
CA GLU A 449 12.39 5.24 -19.17
C GLU A 449 12.28 6.75 -18.92
N THR A 450 11.56 7.49 -19.76
CA THR A 450 11.58 8.96 -19.76
C THR A 450 10.23 9.56 -19.36
N ASN A 451 10.22 10.86 -19.04
CA ASN A 451 8.98 11.56 -18.72
C ASN A 451 8.08 11.88 -19.94
N TYR A 452 8.38 11.31 -21.11
CA TYR A 452 7.57 11.48 -22.30
C TYR A 452 6.52 10.37 -22.35
N PHE A 453 5.42 10.56 -21.61
CA PHE A 453 4.31 9.61 -21.52
C PHE A 453 3.00 10.35 -21.25
N GLY A 454 1.88 9.70 -21.56
CA GLY A 454 0.52 10.15 -21.26
C GLY A 454 0.22 11.62 -21.60
N ALA A 455 -0.52 12.24 -20.69
CA ALA A 455 -0.94 13.64 -20.79
C ALA A 455 -0.95 14.33 -19.43
N SER A 456 -0.76 15.65 -19.42
CA SER A 456 -0.80 16.44 -18.18
C SER A 456 -2.22 16.59 -17.64
N VAL A 457 -2.35 16.94 -16.35
CA VAL A 457 -3.64 17.24 -15.73
C VAL A 457 -4.42 18.32 -16.49
N ALA A 458 -3.73 19.34 -16.99
CA ALA A 458 -4.36 20.41 -17.77
C ALA A 458 -4.96 19.91 -19.10
N ALA A 459 -4.28 18.98 -19.77
CA ALA A 459 -4.78 18.35 -20.99
C ALA A 459 -6.10 17.59 -20.73
N PHE A 460 -6.13 16.77 -19.68
CA PHE A 460 -7.34 16.03 -19.31
C PHE A 460 -8.48 16.96 -18.88
N VAL A 461 -8.21 18.02 -18.12
CA VAL A 461 -9.22 19.04 -17.81
C VAL A 461 -9.82 19.64 -19.09
N ARG A 462 -8.99 20.01 -20.06
CA ARG A 462 -9.46 20.54 -21.36
C ARG A 462 -10.28 19.53 -22.15
N LEU A 463 -9.92 18.25 -22.10
CA LEU A 463 -10.65 17.16 -22.75
C LEU A 463 -12.03 16.92 -22.11
N LEU A 464 -12.08 16.91 -20.77
CA LEU A 464 -13.20 16.40 -19.99
C LEU A 464 -14.22 17.49 -19.62
N THR A 465 -13.79 18.73 -19.38
CA THR A 465 -14.71 19.82 -18.99
C THR A 465 -15.79 20.13 -20.03
N PRO A 466 -15.49 20.26 -21.34
CA PRO A 466 -16.53 20.46 -22.36
C PRO A 466 -17.53 19.29 -22.47
N ARG A 467 -17.16 18.11 -21.94
CA ARG A 467 -17.98 16.89 -21.91
C ARG A 467 -18.76 16.74 -20.60
N GLY A 468 -18.74 17.75 -19.73
CA GLY A 468 -19.52 17.78 -18.50
C GLY A 468 -18.87 17.02 -17.35
N TYR A 469 -17.54 16.99 -17.27
CA TYR A 469 -16.81 16.42 -16.14
C TYR A 469 -16.00 17.48 -15.38
N THR A 470 -15.89 17.29 -14.07
CA THR A 470 -15.10 18.12 -13.18
C THR A 470 -13.94 17.29 -12.62
N LEU A 471 -12.72 17.84 -12.60
CA LEU A 471 -11.61 17.28 -11.84
C LEU A 471 -11.90 17.42 -10.34
N VAL A 472 -11.89 16.32 -9.60
CA VAL A 472 -12.24 16.32 -8.17
C VAL A 472 -11.08 15.90 -7.27
N TYR A 473 -10.14 15.11 -7.79
CA TYR A 473 -9.03 14.60 -7.00
C TYR A 473 -7.84 14.20 -7.87
N CYS A 474 -6.63 14.30 -7.32
CA CYS A 474 -5.44 13.59 -7.79
C CYS A 474 -4.75 13.02 -6.55
N GLU A 475 -4.42 11.73 -6.61
CA GLU A 475 -3.82 11.03 -5.47
C GLU A 475 -2.39 11.51 -5.20
N SER A 476 -1.90 11.26 -3.98
CA SER A 476 -0.70 11.90 -3.44
C SER A 476 0.63 11.47 -4.09
N HIS A 477 0.63 10.45 -4.92
CA HIS A 477 1.78 9.98 -5.71
C HIS A 477 1.89 10.71 -7.06
N GLY A 478 0.85 11.45 -7.47
CA GLY A 478 0.82 12.17 -8.75
C GLY A 478 0.72 11.25 -9.96
N VAL A 479 0.07 10.09 -9.80
CA VAL A 479 -0.17 9.10 -10.84
C VAL A 479 -1.60 9.27 -11.35
N ASN A 480 -2.59 9.04 -10.48
CA ASN A 480 -3.99 8.98 -10.89
C ASN A 480 -4.79 10.24 -10.53
N CYS A 481 -5.57 10.74 -11.49
CA CYS A 481 -6.55 11.81 -11.29
C CYS A 481 -7.98 11.35 -11.58
N PHE A 482 -8.92 11.91 -10.83
CA PHE A 482 -10.32 11.50 -10.78
C PHE A 482 -11.21 12.64 -11.28
N PHE A 483 -12.06 12.29 -12.23
CA PHE A 483 -13.05 13.17 -12.83
C PHE A 483 -14.44 12.59 -12.61
N VAL A 484 -15.43 13.45 -12.35
CA VAL A 484 -16.82 13.06 -12.09
C VAL A 484 -17.75 13.88 -12.97
N MET A 485 -18.85 13.29 -13.43
CA MET A 485 -19.89 14.06 -14.12
C MET A 485 -20.34 15.26 -13.27
N SER A 486 -20.18 16.46 -13.81
CA SER A 486 -20.39 17.73 -13.11
C SER A 486 -21.80 17.88 -12.56
N GLU A 487 -22.81 17.29 -13.21
CA GLU A 487 -24.21 17.34 -12.76
C GLU A 487 -24.49 16.52 -11.49
N LEU A 488 -23.65 15.53 -11.19
CA LEU A 488 -23.74 14.69 -9.99
C LEU A 488 -22.85 15.22 -8.86
N TRP A 489 -21.84 16.01 -9.18
CA TRP A 489 -20.92 16.56 -8.20
C TRP A 489 -21.56 17.72 -7.41
N PRO A 490 -21.47 17.75 -6.07
CA PRO A 490 -22.08 18.82 -5.28
C PRO A 490 -21.51 20.19 -5.63
N ALA A 491 -22.38 21.11 -6.06
CA ALA A 491 -22.00 22.49 -6.43
C ALA A 491 -21.35 23.29 -5.28
N THR A 492 -21.52 22.85 -4.04
CA THR A 492 -20.85 23.43 -2.86
C THR A 492 -19.37 23.08 -2.76
N TRP A 493 -18.87 22.14 -3.56
CA TRP A 493 -17.49 21.66 -3.55
C TRP A 493 -16.82 22.01 -4.86
N THR A 494 -16.17 23.17 -4.86
CA THR A 494 -15.43 23.69 -6.02
C THR A 494 -14.00 23.96 -5.57
N GLU A 495 -13.05 23.35 -6.28
CA GLU A 495 -11.63 23.54 -6.07
C GLU A 495 -11.00 23.80 -7.44
N GLU A 496 -10.06 24.73 -7.50
CA GLU A 496 -9.34 25.02 -8.73
C GLU A 496 -8.43 23.83 -9.09
N PRO A 497 -8.30 23.45 -10.38
CA PRO A 497 -7.43 22.33 -10.76
C PRO A 497 -5.99 22.44 -10.21
N ALA A 498 -5.45 23.65 -10.09
CA ALA A 498 -4.13 23.90 -9.50
C ALA A 498 -4.01 23.46 -8.03
N THR A 499 -5.09 23.45 -7.24
CA THR A 499 -5.08 22.99 -5.84
C THR A 499 -5.21 21.46 -5.74
N ILE A 500 -5.83 20.84 -6.74
CA ILE A 500 -6.03 19.39 -6.84
C ILE A 500 -4.76 18.71 -7.35
N ASP A 501 -4.11 19.29 -8.35
CA ASP A 501 -2.94 18.76 -9.06
C ASP A 501 -1.78 18.37 -8.10
N ARG A 502 -1.04 17.29 -8.40
CA ARG A 502 0.05 16.74 -7.54
C ARG A 502 1.36 16.52 -8.32
N PRO A 503 2.53 16.95 -7.78
CA PRO A 503 3.80 16.73 -8.46
C PRO A 503 4.17 15.24 -8.43
N PRO A 504 5.17 14.81 -9.24
CA PRO A 504 5.61 13.43 -9.23
C PRO A 504 6.09 13.03 -7.84
N ASN A 505 5.54 11.93 -7.34
CA ASN A 505 5.93 11.29 -6.10
C ASN A 505 5.79 9.77 -6.25
N PHE A 506 6.33 9.24 -7.36
CA PHE A 506 6.17 7.83 -7.70
C PHE A 506 6.66 6.93 -6.57
N PHE A 507 5.88 5.89 -6.27
CA PHE A 507 6.09 4.95 -5.16
C PHE A 507 6.18 5.58 -3.76
N GLY A 508 5.80 6.85 -3.60
CA GLY A 508 5.84 7.57 -2.33
C GLY A 508 7.25 7.99 -1.93
N LYS A 509 8.17 8.02 -2.90
CA LYS A 509 9.62 8.23 -2.69
C LYS A 509 10.12 9.58 -3.21
N GLY A 510 9.23 10.42 -3.74
CA GLY A 510 9.61 11.65 -4.44
C GLY A 510 10.33 11.38 -5.77
N TRP A 511 10.12 10.20 -6.36
CA TRP A 511 10.74 9.85 -7.64
C TRP A 511 10.00 10.46 -8.82
N SER A 512 10.74 10.58 -9.91
CA SER A 512 10.31 11.18 -11.16
C SER A 512 11.13 10.63 -12.31
N TYR A 513 10.53 10.49 -13.49
CA TYR A 513 11.25 10.12 -14.70
C TYR A 513 12.12 11.28 -15.24
N PRO A 514 13.30 10.97 -15.83
CA PRO A 514 14.15 11.96 -16.47
C PRO A 514 13.52 12.53 -17.76
N PRO A 515 13.87 13.76 -18.18
CA PRO A 515 13.40 14.31 -19.45
C PRO A 515 13.81 13.49 -20.68
N SER A 516 12.89 13.31 -21.63
CA SER A 516 13.25 12.75 -22.94
C SER A 516 13.96 13.79 -23.82
N PRO A 517 15.12 13.48 -24.42
CA PRO A 517 15.83 14.39 -25.33
C PRO A 517 15.13 14.58 -26.68
N HIS A 518 14.14 13.72 -27.00
CA HIS A 518 13.45 13.70 -28.30
C HIS A 518 11.93 13.90 -28.18
N ALA A 519 11.45 14.35 -27.02
CA ALA A 519 10.03 14.58 -26.78
C ALA A 519 9.43 15.62 -27.74
N THR A 520 8.31 15.26 -28.37
CA THR A 520 7.46 16.16 -29.14
C THR A 520 6.07 16.21 -28.52
N TRP A 521 5.73 17.33 -27.88
CA TRP A 521 4.46 17.51 -27.19
C TRP A 521 3.40 18.16 -28.08
N VAL A 522 2.17 17.68 -27.98
CA VAL A 522 0.96 18.32 -28.52
C VAL A 522 0.38 19.22 -27.42
N PHE A 523 0.00 20.44 -27.80
CA PHE A 523 -0.62 21.44 -26.94
C PHE A 523 -2.01 21.77 -27.52
N HIS A 524 -3.03 21.91 -26.69
CA HIS A 524 -4.37 22.30 -27.14
C HIS A 524 -4.63 23.77 -26.79
N ASP A 525 -4.83 24.59 -27.82
CA ASP A 525 -5.12 26.03 -27.65
C ASP A 525 -6.48 26.28 -26.98
#